data_AF-A0A3C0ZW36-F1
#
_entry.id   AF-A0A3C0ZW36-F1
#
_cell.length_a   1.000
_cell.length_b   1.000
_cell.length_c   1.000
_cell.angle_alpha   90.00
_cell.angle_beta   90.00
_cell.angle_gamma   90.00
#
_symmetry.space_group_name_H-M   'P 1'
#
loop_
_entity.id
_entity.type
_entity.pdbx_description
1 polymer ?
#
loop_
_entity_poly.entity_id
_entity_poly.type
_entity_poly.pdbx_seq_one_letter_code
_entity_poly.pdbx_strand_id
1 'polypeptide(L)' 'MAEKKPVIAVPTGDPAGVGPEIVAKACAREKVSDAADVIAIGDRQVMEKAIR' A
#
# COMPACT_ATOMS: atom_id res chain seq x y z
N MET A 1 -22.91 -10.03 -12.05
CA MET A 1 -21.54 -10.37 -11.57
C MET A 1 -21.05 -9.14 -10.82
N ALA A 2 -20.58 -9.26 -9.59
CA ALA A 2 -19.95 -8.10 -8.94
C ALA A 2 -18.70 -7.72 -9.75
N GLU A 3 -18.59 -6.47 -10.19
CA GLU A 3 -17.36 -5.99 -10.82
C GLU A 3 -16.21 -6.18 -9.83
N LYS A 4 -15.14 -6.84 -10.29
CA LYS A 4 -13.94 -7.02 -9.46
C LYS A 4 -13.27 -5.66 -9.31
N LYS A 5 -12.85 -5.34 -8.09
CA LYS A 5 -12.03 -4.16 -7.82
C LYS A 5 -10.74 -4.24 -8.64
N PRO A 6 -10.23 -3.11 -9.16
CA PRO A 6 -8.95 -3.09 -9.85
C PRO A 6 -7.84 -3.51 -8.88
N VAL A 7 -6.89 -4.31 -9.38
CA VAL A 7 -5.67 -4.66 -8.65
C VAL A 7 -4.58 -3.67 -9.02
N ILE A 8 -4.04 -2.96 -8.04
CA ILE A 8 -3.07 -1.88 -8.27
C ILE A 8 -1.75 -2.20 -7.56
N ALA A 9 -0.67 -2.30 -8.31
CA ALA A 9 0.67 -2.37 -7.78
C ALA A 9 1.19 -0.96 -7.43
N VAL A 10 1.64 -0.76 -6.20
CA VAL A 10 2.18 0.51 -5.71
C VAL A 10 3.62 0.30 -5.22
N PRO A 11 4.64 0.81 -5.94
CA PRO A 11 6.00 0.84 -5.45
C PRO A 11 6.10 1.72 -4.20
N THR A 12 6.78 1.25 -3.15
CA THR A 12 6.93 2.01 -1.89
C THR A 12 7.88 3.20 -2.02
N GLY A 13 8.69 3.24 -3.08
CA GLY A 13 9.71 4.27 -3.31
C GLY A 13 11.00 4.01 -2.54
N ASP A 14 11.74 5.09 -2.25
CA ASP A 14 12.99 5.05 -1.51
C ASP A 14 12.76 4.66 -0.04
N PRO A 15 13.40 3.57 0.46
CA PRO A 15 13.36 3.16 1.86
C PRO A 15 13.76 4.22 2.90
N ALA A 16 14.61 5.18 2.52
CA ALA A 16 15.06 6.26 3.40
C ALA A 16 14.09 7.46 3.42
N GLY A 17 13.13 7.50 2.51
CA GLY A 17 12.09 8.51 2.45
C GLY A 17 10.85 8.11 3.25
N VAL A 18 9.76 8.88 3.06
CA VAL A 18 8.47 8.67 3.75
C VAL A 18 7.46 7.83 2.95
N GLY A 19 7.88 7.31 1.79
CA GLY A 19 7.03 6.55 0.87
C GLY A 19 6.40 5.30 1.52
N PRO A 20 7.18 4.45 2.22
CA PRO A 20 6.66 3.28 2.93
C PRO A 20 5.53 3.62 3.93
N GLU A 21 5.68 4.68 4.72
CA GLU A 21 4.70 5.12 5.71
C GLU A 21 3.43 5.68 5.05
N ILE A 22 3.58 6.40 3.94
CA ILE A 22 2.44 6.89 3.16
C ILE A 22 1.65 5.70 2.60
N VAL A 23 2.32 4.71 2.02
CA VAL A 23 1.67 3.50 1.48
C VAL A 23 0.98 2.71 2.59
N ALA A 24 1.66 2.46 3.71
CA ALA A 24 1.07 1.76 4.86
C ALA A 24 -0.20 2.47 5.36
N LYS A 25 -0.13 3.79 5.58
CA LYS A 25 -1.28 4.59 6.04
C LYS A 25 -2.40 4.66 5.02
N ALA A 26 -2.10 4.69 3.73
CA ALA A 26 -3.11 4.70 2.68
C ALA A 26 -3.86 3.36 2.64
N CYS A 27 -3.14 2.24 2.68
CA CYS A 27 -3.72 0.90 2.68
C CYS A 27 -4.60 0.61 3.90
N ALA A 28 -4.38 1.29 5.02
CA ALA A 28 -5.22 1.17 6.21
C ALA A 28 -6.56 1.94 6.15
N ARG A 29 -6.80 2.74 5.09
CA ARG A 29 -8.04 3.53 4.94
C ARG A 29 -9.08 2.73 4.16
N GLU A 30 -10.30 2.67 4.69
CA GLU A 30 -11.45 2.00 4.03
C GLU A 30 -11.68 2.50 2.61
N LYS A 31 -11.57 3.81 2.39
CA LYS A 31 -11.70 4.43 1.06
C LYS A 31 -10.75 3.82 0.01
N VAL A 32 -9.57 3.36 0.41
CA VAL A 32 -8.59 2.74 -0.49
C VAL A 32 -8.99 1.30 -0.78
N SER A 33 -9.31 0.51 0.26
CA SER A 33 -9.78 -0.87 0.07
C SER A 33 -11.12 -0.96 -0.65
N ASP A 34 -11.97 0.06 -0.57
CA ASP A 34 -13.23 0.15 -1.32
C ASP A 34 -12.99 0.39 -2.80
N ALA A 35 -11.94 1.16 -3.13
CA ALA A 35 -11.62 1.54 -4.50
C ALA A 35 -10.79 0.49 -5.25
N ALA A 36 -9.86 -0.21 -4.59
CA ALA A 36 -8.92 -1.12 -5.24
C ALA A 36 -8.33 -2.16 -4.29
N ASP A 37 -7.90 -3.29 -4.85
CA ASP A 37 -7.02 -4.24 -4.18
C ASP A 37 -5.57 -3.80 -4.40
N VAL A 38 -4.95 -3.20 -3.38
CA VAL A 38 -3.61 -2.61 -3.48
C VAL A 38 -2.53 -3.61 -3.07
N ILE A 39 -1.51 -3.76 -3.92
CA ILE A 39 -0.30 -4.56 -3.65
C ILE A 39 0.88 -3.59 -3.50
N ALA A 40 1.38 -3.45 -2.28
CA ALA A 40 2.61 -2.70 -2.02
C ALA A 40 3.83 -3.52 -2.47
N ILE A 41 4.70 -2.91 -3.31
CA ILE A 41 5.92 -3.54 -3.82
C ILE A 41 7.12 -2.77 -3.28
N GLY A 42 7.94 -3.43 -2.46
CA GLY A 42 9.09 -2.82 -1.82
C GLY A 42 9.81 -3.78 -0.88
N ASP A 43 10.68 -3.22 -0.03
CA ASP A 43 11.39 -4.00 0.98
C ASP A 43 10.47 -4.35 2.16
N ARG A 44 10.48 -5.63 2.54
CA ARG A 44 9.64 -6.15 3.61
C ARG A 44 9.97 -5.55 4.97
N GLN A 45 11.25 -5.44 5.33
CA GLN A 45 11.67 -4.95 6.64
C GLN A 45 11.34 -3.46 6.79
N VAL A 46 11.44 -2.70 5.70
CA VAL A 46 11.04 -1.30 5.65
C VAL A 46 9.54 -1.16 5.87
N MET A 47 8.72 -1.97 5.20
CA MET A 47 7.27 -1.96 5.40
C MET A 47 6.85 -2.41 6.80
N GLU A 48 7.49 -3.43 7.38
CA GLU A 48 7.24 -3.86 8.76
C GLU A 48 7.54 -2.73 9.77
N LYS A 49 8.57 -1.91 9.53
CA LYS A 49 8.84 -0.71 10.33
C LYS A 49 7.80 0.39 10.11
N ALA A 50 7.35 0.58 8.88
CA ALA A 50 6.37 1.62 8.52
C ALA A 50 4.95 1.35 9.07
N ILE A 51 4.64 0.08 9.35
CA ILE A 51 3.35 -0.37 9.91
C ILE A 51 3.33 -0.31 11.45
N ARG A 52 4.51 -0.36 12.09
CA ARG A 52 4.64 -0.38 13.55
C ARG A 52 4.33 0.97 14.20
#